data_AF-A0A527V0I3-F1
#
_entry.id   AF-A0A527V0I3-F1
#
_cell.length_a   1.000
_cell.length_b   1.000
_cell.length_c   1.000
_cell.angle_alpha   90.00
_cell.angle_beta   90.00
_cell.angle_gamma   90.00
#
_symmetry.space_group_name_H-M   'P 1'
#
loop_
_entity.id
_entity.type
_entity.pdbx_description
1 polymer ?
#
loop_
_entity_poly.entity_id
_entity_poly.type
_entity_poly.pdbx_seq_one_letter_code
_entity_poly.pdbx_strand_id
1 'polypeptide(L)'
;MLVFRRTPLFVAIVSICVLPSAAAAESSYVYCDNGLRCVMAPCPSNSALDLATGKIIKGVSIDIEELPQQDKALDLSDKLYAGKVVVAGSIENRTQTLNGKQYTLPWLVATGIERASRDSERGHCSSQ
;
A
#
# COMPACT_ATOMS: atom_id res chain seq x y z
N MET A 1 -11.70 73.49 12.07
CA MET A 1 -11.14 72.36 12.84
C MET A 1 -12.17 71.23 12.84
N LEU A 2 -11.83 70.07 12.28
CA LEU A 2 -12.66 68.85 12.39
C LEU A 2 -11.70 67.66 12.48
N VAL A 3 -11.62 67.08 13.67
CA VAL A 3 -10.76 65.94 13.98
C VAL A 3 -11.54 64.67 13.65
N PHE A 4 -11.15 64.00 12.56
CA PHE A 4 -11.66 62.66 12.23
C PHE A 4 -10.85 61.62 12.99
N ARG A 5 -11.45 61.07 14.06
CA ARG A 5 -10.88 59.97 14.83
C ARG A 5 -11.10 58.66 14.06
N ARG A 6 -10.06 58.14 13.40
CA ARG A 6 -10.09 56.84 12.71
C ARG A 6 -9.65 55.73 13.65
N THR A 7 -10.59 54.90 14.08
CA THR A 7 -10.33 53.64 14.79
C THR A 7 -9.82 52.60 13.79
N PRO A 8 -8.64 51.97 14.00
CA PRO A 8 -8.19 50.91 13.11
C PRO A 8 -8.86 49.59 13.51
N LEU A 9 -9.64 49.02 12.58
CA LEU A 9 -10.20 47.67 12.68
C LEU A 9 -9.06 46.68 12.37
N PHE A 10 -8.56 45.97 13.39
CA PHE A 10 -7.58 44.89 13.20
C PHE A 10 -8.30 43.68 12.58
N VAL A 11 -8.11 43.47 11.28
CA VAL A 11 -8.53 42.25 10.58
C VAL A 11 -7.44 41.19 10.82
N ALA A 12 -7.72 40.24 11.73
CA ALA A 12 -6.87 39.08 11.94
C ALA A 12 -7.11 38.07 10.79
N ILE A 13 -6.15 37.99 9.86
CA ILE A 13 -6.14 36.96 8.81
C ILE A 13 -5.58 35.68 9.43
N VAL A 14 -6.46 34.75 9.80
CA VAL A 14 -6.06 33.41 10.23
C VAL A 14 -5.77 32.58 8.98
N SER A 15 -4.49 32.39 8.67
CA SER A 15 -4.04 31.51 7.59
C SER A 15 -4.11 30.06 8.05
N ILE A 16 -5.15 29.34 7.65
CA ILE A 16 -5.28 27.90 7.93
C ILE A 16 -4.40 27.17 6.91
N CYS A 17 -3.20 26.76 7.32
CA CYS A 17 -2.38 25.83 6.56
C CYS A 17 -3.04 24.45 6.60
N VAL A 18 -3.83 24.11 5.58
CA VAL A 18 -4.28 22.74 5.34
C VAL A 18 -3.06 21.98 4.77
N LEU A 19 -2.40 21.19 5.62
CA LEU A 19 -1.40 20.24 5.14
C LEU A 19 -2.13 19.12 4.37
N PRO A 20 -1.76 18.83 3.12
CA PRO A 20 -2.30 17.66 2.42
C PRO A 20 -1.79 16.42 3.15
N SER A 21 -2.69 15.67 3.79
CA SER A 21 -2.40 14.31 4.20
C SER A 21 -2.18 13.50 2.93
N ALA A 22 -0.95 13.06 2.69
CA ALA A 22 -0.65 12.12 1.62
C ALA A 22 -1.25 10.76 2.02
N ALA A 23 -2.53 10.56 1.70
CA ALA A 23 -3.11 9.23 1.70
C ALA A 23 -2.28 8.36 0.74
N ALA A 24 -1.89 7.16 1.16
CA ALA A 24 -1.26 6.21 0.27
C ALA A 24 -2.18 6.01 -0.94
N ALA A 25 -1.68 6.30 -2.14
CA ALA A 25 -2.51 6.23 -3.34
C ALA A 25 -2.94 4.77 -3.55
N GLU A 26 -4.25 4.55 -3.67
CA GLU A 26 -4.76 3.26 -4.10
C GLU A 26 -4.27 2.96 -5.52
N SER A 27 -3.88 1.71 -5.76
CA SER A 27 -3.51 1.16 -7.07
C SER A 27 -3.92 -0.31 -7.14
N SER A 28 -3.66 -0.93 -8.28
CA SER A 28 -3.91 -2.34 -8.53
C SER A 28 -2.59 -3.08 -8.61
N TYR A 29 -2.49 -4.21 -7.91
CA TYR A 29 -1.25 -4.96 -7.75
C TYR A 29 -1.41 -6.43 -8.12
N VAL A 30 -0.34 -7.04 -8.64
CA VAL A 30 -0.17 -8.50 -8.59
C VAL A 30 0.86 -8.80 -7.52
N TYR A 31 0.39 -9.34 -6.40
CA TYR A 31 1.21 -9.86 -5.31
C TYR A 31 1.52 -11.34 -5.56
N CYS A 32 2.73 -11.81 -5.26
CA CYS A 32 3.09 -13.24 -5.33
C CYS A 32 4.44 -13.56 -4.66
N ASP A 33 4.76 -14.85 -4.58
CA ASP A 33 6.09 -15.35 -4.21
C ASP A 33 7.10 -15.08 -5.35
N ASN A 34 8.34 -14.71 -4.98
CA ASN A 34 9.42 -14.39 -5.92
C ASN A 34 10.54 -15.44 -5.98
N GLY A 35 10.39 -16.55 -5.26
CA GLY A 35 11.21 -17.76 -5.33
C GLY A 35 12.32 -17.79 -4.29
N LEU A 36 12.47 -16.73 -3.50
CA LEU A 36 13.49 -16.66 -2.46
C LEU A 36 13.09 -17.49 -1.26
N ARG A 37 13.93 -18.45 -0.88
CA ARG A 37 13.77 -19.18 0.38
C ARG A 37 14.22 -18.31 1.54
N CYS A 38 13.38 -18.19 2.57
CA CYS A 38 13.75 -17.45 3.76
C CYS A 38 14.70 -18.27 4.64
N VAL A 39 15.90 -17.75 4.85
CA VAL A 39 16.88 -18.32 5.80
C VAL A 39 16.86 -17.55 7.12
N MET A 40 16.68 -16.23 7.07
CA MET A 40 16.53 -15.36 8.24
C MET A 40 15.58 -14.21 7.94
N ALA A 41 14.85 -13.75 8.97
CA ALA A 41 13.98 -12.59 8.85
C ALA A 41 14.77 -11.26 8.80
N PRO A 42 14.28 -10.22 8.09
CA PRO A 42 13.04 -10.21 7.29
C PRO A 42 13.17 -11.02 6.00
N CYS A 43 12.12 -11.78 5.66
CA CYS A 43 12.06 -12.63 4.47
C CYS A 43 11.58 -11.80 3.27
N PRO A 44 12.42 -11.50 2.26
CA PRO A 44 11.98 -10.74 1.09
C PRO A 44 11.31 -11.63 0.03
N SER A 45 10.64 -12.71 0.44
CA SER A 45 10.18 -13.81 -0.42
C SER A 45 8.96 -13.49 -1.28
N ASN A 46 8.32 -12.34 -1.05
CA ASN A 46 7.16 -11.91 -1.79
C ASN A 46 7.44 -10.57 -2.48
N SER A 47 6.72 -10.30 -3.56
CA SER A 47 6.75 -9.02 -4.27
C SER A 47 5.36 -8.61 -4.73
N ALA A 48 5.20 -7.32 -5.00
CA ALA A 48 4.02 -6.77 -5.63
C ALA A 48 4.41 -5.99 -6.89
N LEU A 49 3.86 -6.36 -8.04
CA LEU A 49 3.88 -5.54 -9.25
C LEU A 49 2.77 -4.52 -9.18
N ASP A 50 3.11 -3.23 -9.18
CA ASP A 50 2.16 -2.13 -9.37
C ASP A 50 1.79 -2.03 -10.86
N LEU A 51 0.51 -2.25 -11.18
CA LEU A 51 0.02 -2.26 -12.56
C LEU A 51 -0.05 -0.86 -13.17
N ALA A 52 -0.13 0.20 -12.36
CA ALA A 52 -0.14 1.57 -12.86
C ALA A 52 1.24 2.01 -13.34
N THR A 53 2.30 1.59 -12.64
CA THR A 53 3.67 2.03 -12.90
C THR A 53 4.57 0.97 -13.55
N GLY A 54 4.15 -0.31 -13.52
CA GLY A 54 4.96 -1.45 -13.95
C GLY A 54 6.11 -1.78 -12.99
N LYS A 55 6.16 -1.16 -11.81
CA LYS A 55 7.25 -1.33 -10.84
C LYS A 55 7.01 -2.56 -9.97
N ILE A 56 8.04 -3.39 -9.81
CA ILE A 56 8.05 -4.50 -8.84
C ILE A 56 8.62 -4.01 -7.51
N ILE A 57 7.83 -4.13 -6.46
CA ILE A 57 8.20 -3.84 -5.07
C ILE A 57 8.54 -5.17 -4.39
N LYS A 58 9.75 -5.31 -3.87
CA LYS A 58 10.23 -6.55 -3.24
C LYS A 58 10.05 -6.51 -1.72
N GLY A 59 9.92 -7.69 -1.11
CA GLY A 59 9.78 -7.85 0.34
C GLY A 59 8.48 -7.28 0.88
N VAL A 60 7.40 -7.39 0.09
CA VAL A 60 6.07 -6.90 0.44
C VAL A 60 5.36 -7.96 1.27
N SER A 61 4.79 -7.56 2.41
CA SER A 61 3.77 -8.37 3.09
C SER A 61 2.39 -7.97 2.59
N ILE A 62 1.41 -8.86 2.63
CA ILE A 62 0.02 -8.51 2.32
C ILE A 62 -0.84 -8.55 3.59
N ASP A 63 -1.67 -7.52 3.75
CA ASP A 63 -2.72 -7.43 4.75
C ASP A 63 -4.06 -7.58 4.02
N ILE A 64 -4.82 -8.60 4.41
CA ILE A 64 -6.12 -8.94 3.84
C ILE A 64 -7.26 -8.72 4.83
N GLU A 65 -6.99 -8.10 5.98
CA GLU A 65 -8.00 -7.88 7.02
C GLU A 65 -9.13 -6.98 6.51
N GLU A 66 -8.79 -5.97 5.69
CA GLU A 66 -9.72 -5.01 5.10
C GLU A 66 -10.50 -5.55 3.89
N LEU A 67 -10.20 -6.78 3.42
CA LEU A 67 -10.94 -7.35 2.30
C LEU A 67 -12.43 -7.62 2.65
N PRO A 68 -13.36 -7.32 1.73
CA PRO A 68 -14.75 -7.74 1.84
C PRO A 68 -14.88 -9.25 2.03
N GLN A 69 -15.90 -9.70 2.78
CA GLN A 69 -16.11 -11.13 3.04
C GLN A 69 -16.28 -11.97 1.77
N GLN A 70 -16.89 -11.40 0.74
CA GLN A 70 -17.05 -12.03 -0.58
C GLN A 70 -15.71 -12.33 -1.27
N ASP A 71 -14.67 -11.55 -0.98
CA ASP A 71 -13.34 -11.70 -1.58
C ASP A 71 -12.45 -12.66 -0.78
N LYS A 72 -12.81 -12.95 0.49
CA LYS A 72 -12.14 -13.90 1.38
C LYS A 72 -12.52 -15.36 1.08
N ALA A 73 -12.35 -15.76 -0.18
CA ALA A 73 -12.54 -17.15 -0.60
C ALA A 73 -11.53 -18.10 0.09
N LEU A 74 -11.90 -19.37 0.25
CA LEU A 74 -11.04 -20.39 0.90
C LEU A 74 -9.68 -20.56 0.21
N ASP A 75 -9.59 -20.29 -1.09
CA ASP A 75 -8.38 -20.43 -1.91
C ASP A 75 -7.67 -19.09 -2.20
N LEU A 76 -8.05 -18.01 -1.50
CA LEU A 76 -7.50 -16.68 -1.74
C LEU A 76 -5.98 -16.67 -1.54
N SER A 77 -5.47 -17.29 -0.47
CA SER A 77 -4.03 -17.36 -0.20
C SER A 77 -3.27 -17.97 -1.37
N ASP A 78 -3.71 -19.12 -1.88
CA ASP A 78 -3.05 -19.80 -3.00
C ASP A 78 -3.09 -18.96 -4.28
N LYS A 79 -4.21 -18.29 -4.54
CA LYS A 79 -4.36 -17.35 -5.66
C LYS A 79 -3.44 -16.14 -5.54
N LEU A 80 -3.30 -15.58 -4.34
CA LEU A 80 -2.40 -14.47 -4.05
C LEU A 80 -0.95 -14.92 -4.24
N TYR A 81 -0.49 -15.97 -3.57
CA TYR A 81 0.93 -16.37 -3.66
C TYR A 81 1.33 -16.88 -5.05
N ALA A 82 0.40 -17.35 -5.88
CA ALA A 82 0.64 -17.68 -7.29
C ALA A 82 0.43 -16.50 -8.26
N GLY A 83 0.12 -15.31 -7.75
CA GLY A 83 -0.10 -14.10 -8.55
C GLY A 83 -1.28 -14.22 -9.51
N LYS A 84 -2.31 -15.02 -9.19
CA LYS A 84 -3.46 -15.33 -10.07
C LYS A 84 -4.58 -14.29 -10.01
N VAL A 85 -4.50 -13.33 -9.09
CA VAL A 85 -5.50 -12.27 -8.92
C VAL A 85 -4.84 -10.90 -8.89
N VAL A 86 -5.61 -9.89 -9.29
CA VAL A 86 -5.27 -8.48 -9.14
C VAL A 86 -5.93 -7.97 -7.86
N VAL A 87 -5.12 -7.35 -7.01
CA VAL A 87 -5.49 -6.83 -5.70
C VAL A 87 -5.57 -5.31 -5.78
N ALA A 88 -6.73 -4.75 -5.45
CA ALA A 88 -6.87 -3.33 -5.18
C ALA A 88 -6.36 -3.03 -3.76
N GLY A 89 -5.62 -1.95 -3.59
CA GLY A 89 -5.12 -1.57 -2.27
C GLY A 89 -4.07 -0.48 -2.31
N SER A 90 -3.34 -0.33 -1.20
CA SER A 90 -2.28 0.67 -1.08
C SER A 90 -1.03 0.07 -0.43
N ILE A 91 0.15 0.63 -0.76
CA ILE A 91 1.40 0.25 -0.11
C ILE A 91 1.65 1.17 1.09
N GLU A 92 1.68 0.58 2.27
CA GLU A 92 2.05 1.23 3.52
C GLU A 92 3.42 0.75 4.00
N ASN A 93 4.17 1.62 4.66
CA ASN A 93 5.42 1.23 5.31
C ASN A 93 5.16 1.03 6.80
N ARG A 94 5.22 -0.22 7.26
CA ARG A 94 4.95 -0.58 8.66
C ARG A 94 6.25 -0.97 9.37
N THR A 95 6.46 -0.39 10.56
CA THR A 95 7.61 -0.71 11.40
C THR A 95 7.29 -1.88 12.33
N GLN A 96 8.15 -2.89 12.33
CA GLN A 96 8.01 -4.08 13.17
C GLN A 96 9.36 -4.50 13.76
N THR A 97 9.31 -5.13 14.93
CA THR A 97 10.49 -5.71 15.57
C THR A 97 10.61 -7.18 15.20
N LEU A 98 11.67 -7.54 14.47
CA LEU A 98 11.99 -8.92 14.09
C LEU A 98 13.37 -9.26 14.66
N ASN A 99 13.49 -10.38 15.38
CA ASN A 99 14.76 -10.81 16.00
C ASN A 99 15.45 -9.71 16.84
N GLY A 100 14.66 -8.92 17.58
CA GLY A 100 15.16 -7.83 18.44
C GLY A 100 15.59 -6.54 17.70
N LYS A 101 15.42 -6.47 16.38
CA LYS A 101 15.73 -5.27 15.57
C LYS A 101 14.48 -4.71 14.90
N GLN A 102 14.38 -3.39 14.81
CA GLN A 102 13.29 -2.73 14.08
C GLN A 102 13.57 -2.72 12.57
N TYR A 103 12.54 -3.04 11.79
CA TYR A 103 12.51 -2.97 10.34
C TYR A 103 11.26 -2.25 9.88
N THR A 104 11.40 -1.35 8.92
CA THR A 104 10.28 -0.76 8.20
C THR A 104 10.13 -1.48 6.88
N LEU A 105 9.02 -2.19 6.69
CA LEU A 105 8.76 -3.05 5.54
C LEU A 105 7.50 -2.59 4.80
N PRO A 106 7.45 -2.75 3.47
CA PRO A 106 6.25 -2.44 2.69
C PRO A 106 5.16 -3.49 2.94
N TRP A 107 3.94 -3.02 3.11
CA TRP A 107 2.73 -3.79 3.33
C TRP A 107 1.69 -3.38 2.31
N LEU A 108 1.21 -4.33 1.49
CA LEU A 108 0.06 -4.13 0.63
C LEU A 108 -1.20 -4.32 1.48
N VAL A 109 -1.89 -3.22 1.78
CA VAL A 109 -3.20 -3.24 2.43
C VAL A 109 -4.24 -3.46 1.36
N ALA A 110 -4.80 -4.67 1.31
CA ALA A 110 -5.73 -5.08 0.29
C ALA A 110 -7.17 -4.65 0.66
N THR A 111 -7.77 -3.85 -0.21
CA THR A 111 -9.14 -3.33 -0.07
C THR A 111 -10.14 -4.04 -0.99
N GLY A 112 -9.67 -4.77 -2.00
CA GLY A 112 -10.52 -5.62 -2.83
C GLY A 112 -9.76 -6.55 -3.77
N ILE A 113 -10.48 -7.53 -4.34
CA ILE A 113 -10.00 -8.37 -5.43
C ILE A 113 -10.71 -7.97 -6.73
N GLU A 114 -9.97 -7.45 -7.70
CA GLU A 114 -10.57 -6.86 -8.90
C GLU A 114 -10.93 -7.91 -9.96
N ARG A 115 -9.98 -8.81 -10.26
CA ARG A 115 -10.08 -9.78 -11.35
C ARG A 115 -8.97 -10.83 -11.28
N ALA A 116 -9.06 -11.83 -12.14
CA ALA A 116 -7.91 -12.67 -12.45
C ALA A 116 -6.78 -11.85 -13.12
N SER A 117 -5.54 -12.19 -12.77
CA SER A 117 -4.36 -11.61 -13.42
C SER A 117 -4.13 -12.23 -14.81
N ARG A 118 -3.44 -11.49 -15.67
CA ARG A 118 -2.96 -11.97 -16.96
C ARG A 118 -1.62 -12.67 -16.80
N ASP A 119 -1.31 -13.57 -17.73
CA ASP A 119 -0.01 -14.27 -17.79
C ASP A 119 1.16 -13.29 -17.81
N SER A 120 1.02 -12.17 -18.54
CA SER A 120 2.03 -11.11 -18.59
C SER A 120 2.22 -10.37 -17.27
N GLU A 121 1.17 -10.28 -16.43
CA GLU A 121 1.22 -9.56 -15.14
C GLU A 121 1.88 -10.42 -14.06
N ARG A 122 1.70 -11.75 -14.11
CA ARG A 122 2.33 -12.70 -13.17
C ARG A 122 3.69 -13.23 -13.62
N GLY A 123 4.24 -12.75 -14.74
CA GLY A 123 5.54 -13.20 -15.24
C GLY A 123 6.72 -12.93 -14.29
N HIS A 124 6.53 -12.07 -13.28
CA HIS A 124 7.51 -11.80 -12.23
C HIS A 124 7.45 -12.79 -11.05
N CYS A 125 6.42 -13.64 -11.00
CA CYS A 125 6.19 -14.62 -9.93
C CYS A 125 7.00 -15.90 -10.18
N SER A 126 7.46 -16.52 -9.09
CA SER A 126 8.20 -17.79 -9.14
C SER A 126 7.28 -19.03 -9.11
N SER A 127 6.17 -18.92 -8.40
CA SER A 127 5.12 -19.91 -8.21
C SER A 127 4.09 -19.76 -9.32
N GLN A 128 4.30 -20.48 -10.43
CA GLN A 128 3.34 -20.53 -11.54
C GLN A 128 2.50 -21.82 -11.53
#